data_AF-H2ZYX0-F1
#
_entry.id   AF-H2ZYX0-F1
#
_cell.length_a   1.000
_cell.length_b   1.000
_cell.length_c   1.000
_cell.angle_alpha   90.00
_cell.angle_beta   90.00
_cell.angle_gamma   90.00
#
_symmetry.space_group_name_H-M   'P 1'
#
loop_
_entity.id
_entity.type
_entity.pdbx_description
1 polymer ?
#
loop_
_entity_poly.entity_id
_entity_poly.type
_entity_poly.pdbx_seq_one_letter_code
_entity_poly.pdbx_strand_id
1 'polypeptide(L)'
;KMADVQLPPFRTLDDFLLSSARFSVPDLRDLTRWNNRAINNLLYYQTNYFITGLSVFGLVGYFQPLKTLLGGAVVTLVFLGFIWAAENKAVVRRFRRNHPTLCVFSILGSSYFLMSLLGCVAVFLFAIVFPIFLILIHSSLRLRNLKNKIENKIESIGLKRTPMGILLEGLGHEQEAGS
;
A
#
# COMPACT_ATOMS: atom_id res chain seq x y z
N LYS A 1 22.42 -16.79 3.42
CA LYS A 1 22.08 -16.36 2.05
C LYS A 1 20.81 -15.52 2.15
N MET A 2 20.81 -14.26 1.69
CA MET A 2 19.54 -13.54 1.55
C MET A 2 18.71 -14.28 0.50
N ALA A 3 17.48 -14.65 0.82
CA ALA A 3 16.57 -15.20 -0.17
C ALA A 3 16.31 -14.12 -1.23
N ASP A 4 16.42 -14.48 -2.51
CA ASP A 4 16.09 -13.56 -3.60
C ASP A 4 14.64 -13.10 -3.47
N VAL A 5 14.40 -11.83 -3.81
CA VAL A 5 13.05 -11.26 -3.80
C VAL A 5 12.26 -11.89 -4.95
N GLN A 6 11.26 -12.70 -4.59
CA GLN A 6 10.40 -13.38 -5.54
C GLN A 6 9.08 -12.63 -5.70
N LEU A 7 8.67 -12.41 -6.95
CA LEU A 7 7.34 -11.93 -7.25
C LEU A 7 6.30 -13.02 -6.90
N PRO A 8 5.28 -12.71 -6.08
CA PRO A 8 4.22 -13.66 -5.80
C PRO A 8 3.44 -14.00 -7.07
N PRO A 9 2.99 -15.25 -7.24
CA PRO A 9 2.17 -15.61 -8.39
C PRO A 9 0.81 -14.92 -8.29
N PHE A 10 0.23 -14.60 -9.44
CA PHE A 10 -1.14 -14.12 -9.54
C PHE A 10 -2.13 -15.20 -9.10
N ARG A 11 -3.10 -14.86 -8.25
CA ARG A 11 -4.18 -15.77 -7.83
C ARG A 11 -5.38 -15.61 -8.73
N THR A 12 -6.08 -16.71 -8.97
CA THR A 12 -7.30 -16.70 -9.78
C THR A 12 -8.35 -15.78 -9.15
N LEU A 13 -9.22 -15.20 -10.00
CA LEU A 13 -10.35 -14.41 -9.51
C LEU A 13 -11.32 -15.24 -8.66
N ASP A 14 -11.42 -16.54 -8.95
CA ASP A 14 -12.24 -17.44 -8.16
C ASP A 14 -11.75 -17.59 -6.73
N ASP A 15 -10.43 -17.69 -6.54
CA ASP A 15 -9.84 -17.60 -5.21
C ASP A 15 -10.01 -16.18 -4.66
N PHE A 16 -9.63 -15.15 -5.39
CA PHE A 16 -9.56 -13.78 -4.88
C PHE A 16 -10.92 -13.19 -4.47
N LEU A 17 -11.98 -13.29 -5.28
CA LEU A 17 -13.24 -12.56 -5.06
C LEU A 17 -14.52 -13.39 -5.20
N LEU A 18 -14.49 -14.49 -5.96
CA LEU A 18 -15.72 -15.17 -6.38
C LEU A 18 -16.06 -16.36 -5.49
N SER A 19 -16.32 -17.54 -6.06
CA SER A 19 -17.09 -18.61 -5.40
C SER A 19 -16.35 -19.28 -4.24
N SER A 20 -15.02 -19.38 -4.33
CA SER A 20 -14.20 -19.97 -3.26
C SER A 20 -13.79 -18.96 -2.19
N ALA A 21 -14.06 -17.67 -2.41
CA ALA A 21 -13.77 -16.60 -1.47
C ALA A 21 -14.75 -16.64 -0.28
N ARG A 22 -14.20 -16.67 0.93
CA ARG A 22 -14.99 -16.61 2.16
C ARG A 22 -14.70 -15.30 2.88
N PHE A 23 -15.75 -14.56 3.24
CA PHE A 23 -15.65 -13.28 3.93
C PHE A 23 -16.40 -13.32 5.25
N SER A 24 -15.83 -12.67 6.27
CA SER A 24 -16.48 -12.47 7.56
C SER A 24 -16.03 -11.15 8.16
N VAL A 25 -16.92 -10.45 8.87
CA VAL A 25 -16.58 -9.25 9.63
C VAL A 25 -15.46 -9.58 10.64
N PRO A 26 -14.43 -8.72 10.79
CA PRO A 26 -13.38 -8.93 11.78
C PRO A 26 -13.96 -8.91 13.20
N ASP A 27 -13.38 -9.74 14.06
CA ASP A 27 -13.69 -9.70 15.48
C ASP A 27 -12.94 -8.52 16.10
N LEU A 28 -13.66 -7.45 16.41
CA LEU A 28 -13.08 -6.22 16.98
C LEU A 28 -12.60 -6.41 18.43
N ARG A 29 -12.96 -7.53 19.08
CA ARG A 29 -12.48 -7.86 20.43
C ARG A 29 -11.08 -8.47 20.43
N ASP A 30 -10.69 -9.11 19.32
CA ASP A 30 -9.38 -9.74 19.15
C ASP A 30 -8.63 -9.06 17.99
N LEU A 31 -8.07 -7.88 18.30
CA LEU A 31 -7.33 -7.05 17.35
C LEU A 31 -6.11 -7.77 16.78
N THR A 32 -5.45 -8.62 17.56
CA THR A 32 -4.29 -9.41 17.14
C THR A 32 -4.70 -10.39 16.05
N ARG A 33 -5.81 -11.12 16.23
CA ARG A 33 -6.34 -12.04 15.21
C ARG A 33 -6.76 -11.31 13.95
N TRP A 34 -7.38 -10.14 14.08
CA TRP A 34 -7.74 -9.33 12.91
C TRP A 34 -6.49 -8.85 12.16
N ASN A 35 -5.50 -8.30 12.85
CA ASN A 35 -4.25 -7.86 12.25
C ASN A 35 -3.54 -9.00 11.52
N ASN A 36 -3.42 -10.17 12.18
CA ASN A 36 -2.84 -11.36 11.58
C ASN A 36 -3.60 -11.77 10.32
N ARG A 37 -4.94 -11.73 10.33
CA ARG A 37 -5.75 -12.03 9.14
C ARG A 37 -5.42 -11.05 8.00
N ALA A 38 -5.40 -9.75 8.28
CA ALA A 38 -5.13 -8.72 7.28
C ALA A 38 -3.73 -8.90 6.66
N ILE A 39 -2.68 -9.01 7.50
CA ILE A 39 -1.29 -9.22 7.07
C ILE A 39 -1.15 -10.49 6.21
N ASN A 40 -1.71 -11.61 6.67
CA ASN A 40 -1.64 -12.88 5.94
C ASN A 40 -2.29 -12.76 4.55
N ASN A 41 -3.42 -12.07 4.44
CA ASN A 41 -4.06 -11.84 3.15
C ASN A 41 -3.27 -10.87 2.26
N LEU A 42 -2.68 -9.81 2.84
CA LEU A 42 -1.83 -8.83 2.13
C LEU A 42 -0.65 -9.51 1.42
N LEU A 43 0.01 -10.44 2.10
CA LEU A 43 1.11 -11.23 1.54
C LEU A 43 0.63 -12.18 0.43
N TYR A 44 -0.41 -12.96 0.71
CA TYR A 44 -0.85 -14.02 -0.20
C TYR A 44 -1.41 -13.49 -1.53
N TYR A 45 -2.16 -12.38 -1.49
CA TYR A 45 -2.80 -11.76 -2.66
C TYR A 45 -2.05 -10.53 -3.20
N GLN A 46 -0.76 -10.35 -2.86
CA GLN A 46 0.02 -9.17 -3.23
C GLN A 46 -0.13 -8.78 -4.71
N THR A 47 0.03 -9.73 -5.63
CA THR A 47 -0.06 -9.47 -7.08
C THR A 47 -1.49 -9.07 -7.49
N ASN A 48 -2.52 -9.68 -6.90
CA ASN A 48 -3.91 -9.30 -7.12
C ASN A 48 -4.21 -7.88 -6.62
N TYR A 49 -3.68 -7.50 -5.46
CA TYR A 49 -3.83 -6.14 -4.93
C TYR A 49 -3.13 -5.11 -5.79
N PHE A 50 -1.92 -5.41 -6.26
CA PHE A 50 -1.20 -4.54 -7.18
C PHE A 50 -1.99 -4.31 -8.48
N ILE A 51 -2.51 -5.38 -9.08
CA ILE A 51 -3.35 -5.30 -10.28
C ILE A 51 -4.65 -4.53 -9.99
N THR A 52 -5.28 -4.75 -8.84
CA THR A 52 -6.48 -4.02 -8.42
C THR A 52 -6.19 -2.51 -8.32
N GLY A 53 -5.08 -2.14 -7.69
CA GLY A 53 -4.64 -0.75 -7.60
C GLY A 53 -4.40 -0.12 -8.96
N LEU A 54 -3.67 -0.79 -9.84
CA LEU A 54 -3.44 -0.32 -11.21
C LEU A 54 -4.73 -0.21 -12.02
N SER A 55 -5.66 -1.16 -11.86
CA SER A 55 -6.94 -1.14 -12.58
C SER A 55 -7.80 0.04 -12.16
N VAL A 56 -7.92 0.29 -10.85
CA VAL A 56 -8.67 1.45 -10.31
C VAL A 56 -8.00 2.75 -10.71
N PHE A 57 -6.67 2.87 -10.58
CA PHE A 57 -5.92 4.04 -11.00
C PHE A 57 -6.11 4.32 -12.50
N GLY A 58 -5.98 3.30 -13.34
CA GLY A 58 -6.18 3.39 -14.78
C GLY A 58 -7.62 3.79 -15.15
N LEU A 59 -8.61 3.26 -14.44
CA LEU A 59 -10.03 3.61 -14.64
C LEU A 59 -10.30 5.09 -14.30
N VAL A 60 -9.80 5.56 -13.15
CA VAL A 60 -9.91 6.99 -12.77
C VAL A 60 -9.18 7.88 -13.77
N GLY A 61 -7.98 7.46 -14.20
CA GLY A 61 -7.20 8.14 -15.23
C GLY A 61 -7.92 8.20 -16.58
N TYR A 62 -8.65 7.15 -16.95
CA TYR A 62 -9.47 7.14 -18.16
C TYR A 62 -10.63 8.14 -18.11
N PHE A 63 -11.34 8.23 -16.99
CA PHE A 63 -12.48 9.15 -16.85
C PHE A 63 -12.07 10.61 -16.60
N GLN A 64 -10.93 10.85 -15.98
CA GLN A 64 -10.45 12.20 -15.63
C GLN A 64 -8.95 12.36 -15.96
N PRO A 65 -8.55 12.24 -17.24
CA PRO A 65 -7.13 12.16 -17.63
C PRO A 65 -6.35 13.42 -17.27
N LEU A 66 -6.87 14.60 -17.60
CA LEU A 66 -6.20 15.87 -17.32
C LEU A 66 -6.00 16.09 -15.81
N LYS A 67 -7.04 15.84 -15.00
CA LYS A 67 -6.95 15.99 -13.54
C LYS A 67 -6.01 14.96 -12.91
N THR A 68 -5.96 13.75 -13.45
CA THR A 68 -5.03 12.71 -13.00
C THR A 68 -3.58 13.10 -13.32
N LEU A 69 -3.32 13.59 -14.53
CA LEU A 69 -2.00 14.09 -14.93
C LEU A 69 -1.58 15.31 -14.09
N LEU A 70 -2.48 16.29 -13.90
CA LEU A 70 -2.22 17.47 -13.09
C LEU A 70 -1.96 17.10 -11.62
N GLY A 71 -2.77 16.23 -11.04
CA GLY A 71 -2.56 15.74 -9.67
C GLY A 71 -1.22 15.02 -9.52
N GLY A 72 -0.89 14.14 -10.46
CA GLY A 72 0.42 13.46 -10.49
C GLY A 72 1.59 14.44 -10.65
N ALA A 73 1.44 15.45 -11.51
CA ALA A 73 2.45 16.49 -11.71
C ALA A 73 2.66 17.32 -10.45
N VAL A 74 1.59 17.73 -9.76
CA VAL A 74 1.69 18.49 -8.50
C VAL A 74 2.46 17.71 -7.45
N VAL A 75 2.07 16.46 -7.18
CA VAL A 75 2.75 15.62 -6.17
C VAL A 75 4.22 15.41 -6.53
N THR A 76 4.50 15.12 -7.81
CA THR A 76 5.87 14.90 -8.30
C THR A 76 6.73 16.15 -8.16
N LEU A 77 6.22 17.31 -8.58
CA LEU A 77 6.97 18.58 -8.53
C LEU A 77 7.20 19.05 -7.10
N VAL A 78 6.21 18.92 -6.21
CA VAL A 78 6.39 19.27 -4.79
C VAL A 78 7.43 18.37 -4.15
N PHE A 79 7.37 17.06 -4.43
CA PHE A 79 8.34 16.10 -3.89
C PHE A 79 9.76 16.37 -4.43
N LEU A 80 9.93 16.46 -5.74
CA LEU A 80 11.24 16.73 -6.36
C LEU A 80 11.78 18.10 -5.97
N GLY A 81 10.93 19.12 -5.89
CA GLY A 81 11.31 20.45 -5.40
C GLY A 81 11.79 20.43 -3.96
N PHE A 82 11.13 19.65 -3.10
CA PHE A 82 11.59 19.45 -1.73
C PHE A 82 12.94 18.71 -1.66
N ILE A 83 13.12 17.63 -2.43
CA ILE A 83 14.38 16.89 -2.49
C ILE A 83 15.51 17.79 -2.98
N TRP A 84 15.29 18.50 -4.07
CA TRP A 84 16.23 19.48 -4.61
C TRP A 84 16.59 20.55 -3.58
N ALA A 85 15.61 21.10 -2.87
CA ALA A 85 15.86 22.09 -1.82
C ALA A 85 16.67 21.49 -0.66
N ALA A 86 16.38 20.25 -0.27
CA ALA A 86 17.09 19.54 0.79
C ALA A 86 18.52 19.12 0.41
N GLU A 87 18.82 18.99 -0.88
CA GLU A 87 20.18 18.75 -1.37
C GLU A 87 20.99 20.05 -1.47
N ASN A 88 20.37 21.12 -1.95
CA ASN A 88 21.06 22.37 -2.26
C ASN A 88 21.11 23.38 -1.11
N LYS A 89 20.23 23.26 -0.11
CA LYS A 89 20.14 24.20 1.03
C LYS A 89 20.41 23.48 2.34
N ALA A 90 21.50 23.88 3.02
CA ALA A 90 21.92 23.29 4.30
C ALA A 90 20.84 23.39 5.40
N VAL A 91 20.03 24.44 5.39
CA VAL A 91 18.91 24.63 6.34
C VAL A 91 17.84 23.55 6.13
N VAL A 92 17.39 23.35 4.89
CA VAL A 92 16.39 22.33 4.55
C VAL A 92 16.94 20.92 4.79
N ARG A 93 18.21 20.68 4.46
CA ARG A 93 18.89 19.41 4.76
C ARG A 93 18.87 19.07 6.25
N ARG A 94 19.22 20.03 7.11
CA ARG A 94 19.21 19.87 8.57
C ARG A 94 17.79 19.68 9.10
N PHE A 95 16.83 20.47 8.61
CA PHE A 95 15.44 20.35 9.00
C PHE A 95 14.88 18.95 8.68
N ARG A 96 15.15 18.42 7.47
CA ARG A 96 14.78 17.06 7.07
C ARG A 96 15.34 15.98 7.98
N ARG A 97 16.59 16.14 8.44
CA ARG A 97 17.24 15.17 9.33
C ARG A 97 16.67 15.21 10.76
N ASN A 98 16.35 16.41 11.26
CA ASN A 98 15.89 16.60 12.63
C ASN A 98 14.37 16.38 12.78
N HIS A 99 13.61 16.66 11.73
CA HIS A 99 12.14 16.60 11.73
C HIS A 99 11.58 15.92 10.47
N PRO A 100 11.93 14.65 10.21
CA PRO A 100 11.52 13.94 8.99
C PRO A 100 9.99 13.85 8.85
N THR A 101 9.27 13.68 9.96
CA THR A 101 7.80 13.63 9.99
C THR A 101 7.16 14.95 9.56
N LEU A 102 7.64 16.09 10.08
CA LEU A 102 7.18 17.41 9.67
C LEU A 102 7.44 17.65 8.18
N CYS A 103 8.56 17.18 7.64
CA CYS A 103 8.82 17.27 6.20
C CYS A 103 7.78 16.52 5.37
N VAL A 104 7.41 15.30 5.78
CA VAL A 104 6.35 14.54 5.11
C VAL A 104 5.02 15.31 5.18
N PHE A 105 4.65 15.83 6.35
CA PHE A 105 3.44 16.65 6.49
C PHE A 105 3.47 17.91 5.62
N SER A 106 4.62 18.59 5.50
CA SER A 106 4.77 19.76 4.64
C SER A 106 4.58 19.41 3.16
N ILE A 107 5.13 18.28 2.70
CA ILE A 107 4.97 17.80 1.31
C ILE A 107 3.50 17.46 1.05
N LEU A 108 2.86 16.70 1.95
CA LEU A 108 1.46 16.31 1.83
C LEU A 108 0.52 17.52 1.88
N GLY A 109 0.75 18.43 2.83
CA GLY A 109 -0.04 19.66 3.00
C GLY A 109 0.10 20.60 1.81
N SER A 110 1.32 20.80 1.29
CA SER A 110 1.55 21.63 0.10
C SER A 110 0.90 21.00 -1.14
N SER A 111 1.02 19.68 -1.30
CA SER A 111 0.37 18.96 -2.40
C SER A 111 -1.14 19.10 -2.31
N TYR A 112 -1.74 18.86 -1.14
CA TYR A 112 -3.18 19.00 -0.92
C TYR A 112 -3.67 20.42 -1.21
N PHE A 113 -2.95 21.44 -0.73
CA PHE A 113 -3.28 22.85 -0.98
C PHE A 113 -3.30 23.14 -2.49
N LEU A 114 -2.23 22.81 -3.22
CA LEU A 114 -2.16 23.03 -4.67
C LEU A 114 -3.23 22.25 -5.43
N MET A 115 -3.50 21.01 -5.04
CA MET A 115 -4.55 20.20 -5.66
C MET A 115 -5.95 20.74 -5.38
N SER A 116 -6.16 21.41 -4.25
CA SER A 116 -7.41 22.09 -3.90
C SER A 116 -7.64 23.29 -4.81
N LEU A 117 -6.60 24.08 -5.09
CA LEU A 117 -6.68 25.19 -6.06
C LEU A 117 -7.04 24.70 -7.47
N LEU A 118 -6.55 23.52 -7.85
CA LEU A 118 -6.81 22.92 -9.16
C LEU A 118 -8.10 22.09 -9.22
N GLY A 119 -8.85 21.95 -8.12
CA GLY A 119 -10.06 21.12 -8.05
C GLY A 119 -9.81 19.62 -8.35
N CYS A 120 -8.59 19.13 -8.10
CA CYS A 120 -8.15 17.76 -8.44
C CYS A 120 -8.13 16.81 -7.24
N VAL A 121 -8.48 17.29 -6.03
CA VAL A 121 -8.43 16.50 -4.78
C VAL A 121 -9.21 15.20 -4.90
N ALA A 122 -10.46 15.25 -5.37
CA ALA A 122 -11.30 14.06 -5.47
C ALA A 122 -10.69 12.99 -6.39
N VAL A 123 -10.17 13.39 -7.54
CA VAL A 123 -9.54 12.46 -8.51
C VAL A 123 -8.36 11.75 -7.87
N PHE A 124 -7.55 12.44 -7.09
CA PHE A 124 -6.42 11.81 -6.39
C PHE A 124 -6.84 10.91 -5.23
N LEU A 125 -7.85 11.31 -4.46
CA LEU A 125 -8.44 10.44 -3.43
C LEU A 125 -8.94 9.13 -4.06
N PHE A 126 -9.64 9.20 -5.19
CA PHE A 126 -10.13 8.00 -5.88
C PHE A 126 -9.04 7.22 -6.62
N ALA A 127 -8.02 7.88 -7.15
CA ALA A 127 -6.93 7.21 -7.87
C ALA A 127 -5.97 6.47 -6.94
N ILE A 128 -5.73 7.00 -5.72
CA ILE A 128 -4.70 6.48 -4.81
C ILE A 128 -5.29 5.95 -3.50
N VAL A 129 -6.10 6.75 -2.79
CA VAL A 129 -6.59 6.38 -1.45
C VAL A 129 -7.64 5.28 -1.54
N PHE A 130 -8.56 5.37 -2.50
CA PHE A 130 -9.62 4.40 -2.70
C PHE A 130 -9.13 2.97 -3.00
N PRO A 131 -8.17 2.72 -3.92
CA PRO A 131 -7.67 1.36 -4.11
C PRO A 131 -6.98 0.80 -2.86
N ILE A 132 -6.23 1.61 -2.11
CA ILE A 132 -5.66 1.18 -0.82
C ILE A 132 -6.77 0.79 0.15
N PHE A 133 -7.83 1.59 0.24
CA PHE A 133 -8.98 1.29 1.07
C PHE A 133 -9.68 -0.03 0.69
N LEU A 134 -9.90 -0.27 -0.62
CA LEU A 134 -10.45 -1.54 -1.11
C LEU A 134 -9.55 -2.73 -0.75
N ILE A 135 -8.23 -2.59 -0.90
CA ILE A 135 -7.26 -3.62 -0.53
C ILE A 135 -7.34 -3.92 0.97
N LEU A 136 -7.44 -2.90 1.82
CA LEU A 136 -7.54 -3.06 3.28
C LEU A 136 -8.88 -3.68 3.71
N ILE A 137 -9.99 -3.31 3.06
CA ILE A 137 -11.29 -3.96 3.28
C ILE A 137 -11.18 -5.43 2.92
N HIS A 138 -10.70 -5.73 1.72
CA HIS A 138 -10.59 -7.10 1.24
C HIS A 138 -9.69 -7.95 2.16
N SER A 139 -8.51 -7.43 2.51
CA SER A 139 -7.57 -8.14 3.39
C SER A 139 -8.14 -8.36 4.80
N SER A 140 -8.94 -7.42 5.31
CA SER A 140 -9.59 -7.51 6.62
C SER A 140 -10.74 -8.50 6.67
N LEU A 141 -11.59 -8.50 5.65
CA LEU A 141 -12.81 -9.30 5.61
C LEU A 141 -12.53 -10.75 5.19
N ARG A 142 -11.52 -10.99 4.36
CA ARG A 142 -11.28 -12.32 3.80
C ARG A 142 -10.78 -13.31 4.85
N LEU A 143 -11.39 -14.48 4.90
CA LEU A 143 -10.96 -15.59 5.75
C LEU A 143 -9.74 -16.30 5.16
N ARG A 144 -8.83 -16.76 6.04
CA ARG A 144 -7.61 -17.49 5.65
C ARG A 144 -7.97 -18.88 5.13
N ASN A 145 -7.66 -19.16 3.85
CA ASN A 145 -7.70 -20.51 3.31
C ASN A 145 -6.41 -21.29 3.70
N LEU A 146 -6.39 -22.62 3.54
CA LEU A 146 -5.24 -23.45 3.93
C LEU A 146 -3.98 -23.13 3.11
N LYS A 147 -4.15 -22.79 1.82
CA LYS A 147 -3.05 -22.39 0.93
C LYS A 147 -2.35 -21.12 1.43
N ASN A 148 -3.13 -20.15 1.90
CA ASN A 148 -2.68 -18.90 2.52
C ASN A 148 -1.89 -19.18 3.81
N LYS A 149 -2.34 -20.14 4.64
CA LYS A 149 -1.57 -20.55 5.84
C LYS A 149 -0.20 -21.16 5.49
N ILE A 150 -0.15 -22.02 4.47
CA ILE A 150 1.09 -22.72 4.07
C ILE A 150 2.10 -21.73 3.48
N GLU A 151 1.66 -20.89 2.55
CA GLU A 151 2.57 -19.95 1.90
C GLU A 151 3.13 -18.90 2.85
N ASN A 152 2.31 -18.37 3.75
CA ASN A 152 2.82 -17.43 4.74
C ASN A 152 3.80 -18.09 5.71
N LYS A 153 3.67 -19.41 5.95
CA LYS A 153 4.65 -20.16 6.74
C LYS A 153 5.97 -20.33 5.97
N ILE A 154 5.93 -20.50 4.65
CA ILE A 154 7.13 -20.55 3.80
C ILE A 154 7.85 -19.18 3.82
N GLU A 155 7.09 -18.08 3.74
CA GLU A 155 7.64 -16.73 3.82
C GLU A 155 8.18 -16.41 5.22
N SER A 156 7.46 -16.77 6.29
CA SER A 156 7.92 -16.54 7.67
C SER A 156 9.17 -17.32 8.05
N ILE A 157 9.40 -18.49 7.43
CA ILE A 157 10.64 -19.28 7.60
C ILE A 157 11.81 -18.65 6.80
N GLY A 158 11.55 -17.58 6.05
CA GLY A 158 12.56 -16.88 5.23
C GLY A 158 12.94 -17.64 3.97
N LEU A 159 12.18 -18.68 3.59
CA LEU A 159 12.42 -19.45 2.37
C LEU A 159 12.05 -18.67 1.11
N LYS A 160 11.21 -17.64 1.26
CA LYS A 160 10.78 -16.72 0.21
C LYS A 160 10.71 -15.31 0.79
N ARG A 161 11.12 -14.30 0.04
CA ARG A 161 10.97 -12.89 0.41
C ARG A 161 10.20 -12.17 -0.68
N THR A 162 9.14 -11.45 -0.33
CA THR A 162 8.30 -10.73 -1.30
C THR A 162 8.36 -9.21 -1.04
N PRO A 163 8.05 -8.37 -2.04
CA PRO A 163 8.03 -6.92 -1.81
C PRO A 163 7.02 -6.49 -0.73
N MET A 164 5.87 -7.16 -0.61
CA MET A 164 4.92 -6.87 0.48
C MET A 164 5.46 -7.32 1.83
N GLY A 165 6.18 -8.45 1.88
CA GLY A 165 6.90 -8.89 3.07
C GLY A 165 7.92 -7.85 3.56
N ILE A 166 8.73 -7.32 2.65
CA ILE A 166 9.71 -6.26 2.96
C ILE A 166 8.99 -4.98 3.45
N LEU A 167 7.88 -4.61 2.81
CA LEU A 167 7.09 -3.44 3.21
C LEU A 167 6.55 -3.59 4.63
N LEU A 168 5.96 -4.74 4.94
CA LEU A 168 5.39 -5.03 6.26
C LEU A 168 6.46 -5.13 7.35
N GLU A 169 7.60 -5.74 7.04
CA GLU A 169 8.80 -5.75 7.90
C GLU A 169 9.25 -4.32 8.22
N GLY A 170 9.33 -3.45 7.20
CA GLY A 170 9.65 -2.02 7.38
C GLY A 170 8.61 -1.23 8.17
N LEU A 171 7.36 -1.71 8.24
CA LEU A 171 6.28 -1.15 9.06
C LEU A 171 6.28 -1.69 10.50
N GLY A 172 7.23 -2.56 10.85
CA GLY A 172 7.31 -3.19 12.18
C GLY A 172 6.34 -4.35 12.37
N HIS A 173 5.77 -4.87 11.28
CA HIS A 173 4.96 -6.08 11.28
C HIS A 173 5.85 -7.28 10.98
N GLU A 174 6.61 -7.73 11.97
CA GLU A 174 7.35 -9.00 11.86
C GLU A 174 6.36 -10.17 11.78
N GLN A 175 6.63 -11.12 10.89
CA GLN A 175 5.87 -12.36 10.81
C GLN A 175 6.15 -13.21 12.05
N GLU A 176 5.45 -12.94 13.16
CA GLU A 176 5.50 -13.80 14.33
C GLU A 176 5.02 -15.21 13.94
N ALA A 177 5.94 -16.15 14.03
CA ALA A 177 5.73 -17.55 13.77
C ALA A 177 4.77 -18.13 14.82
N GLY A 178 3.58 -18.55 14.38
CA GLY A 178 2.77 -19.52 15.11
C GLY A 178 1.82 -18.94 16.16
N SER A 179 0.57 -18.79 15.73
CA SER A 179 -0.57 -19.30 16.49
C SER A 179 -1.54 -19.99 15.54
#